data_AF-A0A0C7NCI4-F1
#
_entry.id   AF-A0A0C7NCI4-F1
#
_cell.length_a   1.000
_cell.length_b   1.000
_cell.length_c   1.000
_cell.angle_alpha   90.00
_cell.angle_beta   90.00
_cell.angle_gamma   90.00
#
_symmetry.space_group_name_H-M   'P 1'
#
loop_
_entity.id
_entity.type
_entity.pdbx_description
1 polymer ?
#
loop_
_entity_poly.entity_id
_entity_poly.type
_entity_poly.pdbx_seq_one_letter_code
_entity_poly.pdbx_strand_id
1 'polypeptide(L)'
;MAPPTPVFGREELAPVRNRIVEPCQLKSLIQHECEYDGLKYVCLPFKRVFQECVVGAQRRKTRFEVTTELTNGAVDVTVERFWSMGKGS
;
A
#
# COMPACT_ATOMS: atom_id res chain seq x y z
N MET A 1 4.09 -20.05 -6.86
CA MET A 1 4.22 -18.65 -6.44
C MET A 1 3.72 -17.78 -7.59
N ALA A 2 2.75 -16.89 -7.36
CA ALA A 2 2.35 -15.92 -8.38
C ALA A 2 3.43 -14.83 -8.50
N PRO A 3 3.74 -14.32 -9.71
CA PRO A 3 4.69 -13.25 -9.87
C PRO A 3 4.24 -12.00 -9.10
N PRO A 4 5.17 -11.20 -8.55
CA PRO A 4 4.83 -9.96 -7.86
C PRO A 4 4.05 -9.04 -8.82
N THR A 5 2.94 -8.49 -8.35
CA THR A 5 2.17 -7.51 -9.13
C THR A 5 3.01 -6.24 -9.26
N PRO A 6 3.27 -5.74 -10.47
CA PRO A 6 4.04 -4.51 -10.65
C PRO A 6 3.31 -3.34 -10.01
N VAL A 7 4.03 -2.58 -9.21
CA VAL A 7 3.57 -1.33 -8.57
C VAL A 7 4.35 -0.20 -9.21
N PHE A 8 3.64 0.76 -9.79
CA PHE A 8 4.27 1.92 -10.43
C PHE A 8 4.40 3.07 -9.42
N GLY A 9 5.58 3.70 -9.40
CA GLY A 9 5.86 4.91 -8.66
C GLY A 9 5.14 6.13 -9.24
N ARG A 10 5.14 7.26 -8.51
CA ARG A 10 4.34 8.44 -8.89
C ARG A 10 4.78 9.07 -10.20
N GLU A 11 6.09 9.10 -10.43
CA GLU A 11 6.77 9.56 -11.63
C GLU A 11 6.41 8.71 -12.86
N GLU A 12 6.13 7.41 -12.66
CA GLU A 12 5.74 6.49 -13.72
C GLU A 12 4.24 6.61 -14.09
N LEU A 13 3.45 7.38 -13.32
CA LEU A 13 2.01 7.57 -13.56
C LEU A 13 1.70 8.49 -14.73
N ALA A 14 2.56 9.48 -15.00
CA ALA A 14 2.30 10.52 -16.00
C ALA A 14 1.86 9.97 -17.38
N PRO A 15 2.58 9.00 -17.99
CA PRO A 15 2.17 8.43 -19.28
C PRO A 15 0.95 7.49 -19.19
N VAL A 16 0.67 6.93 -18.02
CA VAL A 16 -0.39 5.92 -17.82
C VAL A 16 -1.73 6.56 -17.46
N ARG A 17 -1.71 7.75 -16.84
CA ARG A 17 -2.89 8.47 -16.36
C ARG A 17 -3.95 8.70 -17.44
N ASN A 18 -3.54 9.06 -18.65
CA ASN A 18 -4.44 9.31 -19.78
C ASN A 18 -5.12 8.04 -20.33
N ARG A 19 -4.73 6.85 -19.85
CA ARG A 19 -5.27 5.55 -20.27
C ARG A 19 -6.07 4.87 -19.16
N ILE A 20 -6.23 5.51 -18.00
CA ILE A 20 -7.00 4.99 -16.88
C ILE A 20 -8.48 5.06 -17.21
N VAL A 21 -9.20 3.96 -16.98
CA VAL A 21 -10.65 3.89 -17.02
C VAL A 21 -11.16 3.93 -15.58
N GLU A 22 -11.93 4.96 -15.25
CA GLU A 22 -12.58 5.12 -13.94
C GLU A 22 -13.87 4.29 -13.83
N PRO A 23 -14.31 3.93 -12.60
CA PRO A 23 -13.71 4.25 -11.30
C PRO A 23 -12.61 3.26 -10.87
N CYS A 24 -11.57 3.78 -10.23
CA CYS A 24 -10.54 2.95 -9.59
C CYS A 24 -10.96 2.56 -8.16
N GLN A 25 -10.38 1.47 -7.65
CA GLN A 25 -10.61 1.01 -6.28
C GLN A 25 -9.39 1.25 -5.38
N LEU A 26 -9.62 1.76 -4.18
CA LEU A 26 -8.58 1.81 -3.15
C LEU A 26 -8.36 0.42 -2.55
N LYS A 27 -7.10 0.05 -2.38
CA LYS A 27 -6.63 -1.17 -1.72
C LYS A 27 -5.55 -0.79 -0.72
N SER A 28 -5.50 -1.49 0.41
CA SER A 28 -4.41 -1.37 1.37
C SER A 28 -3.72 -2.71 1.55
N LEU A 29 -2.43 -2.66 1.87
CA LEU A 29 -1.64 -3.80 2.29
C LEU A 29 -0.89 -3.42 3.55
N ILE A 30 -1.05 -4.23 4.60
CA ILE A 30 -0.23 -4.12 5.81
C ILE A 30 0.91 -5.11 5.65
N GLN A 31 2.13 -4.59 5.70
CA GLN A 31 3.36 -5.37 5.70
C GLN A 31 4.06 -5.11 7.03
N HIS A 32 5.02 -5.96 7.40
CA HIS A 32 5.83 -5.75 8.59
C HIS A 32 7.29 -5.60 8.15
N GLU A 33 7.91 -4.52 8.57
CA GLU A 33 9.35 -4.31 8.43
C GLU A 33 10.00 -4.80 9.73
N CYS A 34 10.79 -5.86 9.62
CA CYS A 34 11.43 -6.50 10.76
C CYS A 34 12.92 -6.22 10.75
N GLU A 35 13.42 -5.63 11.82
CA GLU A 35 14.84 -5.41 12.05
C GLU A 35 15.31 -6.22 13.26
N TYR A 36 16.53 -6.75 13.21
CA TYR A 36 17.15 -7.43 14.35
C TYR A 36 18.00 -6.43 15.14
N ASP A 37 17.63 -6.14 16.38
CA ASP A 37 18.28 -5.13 17.22
C ASP A 37 19.52 -5.65 17.99
N GLY A 38 19.91 -6.90 17.74
CA GLY A 38 20.97 -7.60 18.48
C GLY A 38 20.46 -8.57 19.54
N LEU A 39 19.22 -8.42 20.01
CA LEU A 39 18.59 -9.27 21.02
C LEU A 39 17.32 -9.96 20.49
N LYS A 40 16.53 -9.26 19.66
CA LYS A 40 15.25 -9.74 19.14
C LYS A 40 14.94 -9.14 17.77
N TYR A 41 14.01 -9.78 17.07
CA TYR A 41 13.38 -9.17 15.90
C TYR A 41 12.29 -8.23 16.35
N VAL A 42 12.39 -6.96 15.96
CA VAL A 42 11.35 -5.95 16.13
C VAL A 42 10.68 -5.74 14.78
N CYS A 43 9.41 -6.13 14.69
CA CYS A 43 8.61 -5.99 13.48
C CYS A 43 7.61 -4.85 13.64
N LEU A 44 7.77 -3.80 12.83
CA LEU A 44 6.85 -2.66 12.80
C LEU A 44 5.93 -2.78 11.59
N PRO A 45 4.60 -2.73 11.77
CA PRO A 45 3.68 -2.75 10.66
C PRO A 45 3.73 -1.42 9.92
N PHE A 46 3.77 -1.51 8.60
CA PHE A 46 3.62 -0.38 7.70
C PHE A 46 2.49 -0.65 6.71
N LYS A 47 1.61 0.34 6.55
CA LYS A 47 0.48 0.30 5.63
C LYS A 47 0.87 0.97 4.31
N ARG A 48 0.74 0.25 3.21
CA ARG A 48 0.81 0.81 1.85
C ARG A 48 -0.59 0.91 1.28
N VAL A 49 -0.85 2.00 0.58
CA VAL A 49 -2.15 2.26 -0.07
C VAL A 49 -1.95 2.31 -1.57
N PHE A 50 -2.79 1.58 -2.29
CA PHE A 50 -2.75 1.48 -3.74
C PHE A 50 -4.10 1.86 -4.33
N GLN A 51 -4.05 2.50 -5.49
CA GLN A 51 -5.21 2.68 -6.35
C GLN A 51 -5.13 1.63 -7.46
N GLU A 52 -6.06 0.67 -7.44
CA GLU A 52 -6.22 -0.35 -8.49
C GLU A 52 -7.15 0.19 -9.58
N CYS A 53 -6.57 0.44 -10.75
CA CYS A 53 -7.28 0.99 -11.91
C CYS A 53 -7.23 0.00 -13.08
N VAL A 54 -8.21 0.11 -13.98
CA VAL A 54 -8.16 -0.56 -15.28
C VAL A 54 -7.46 0.37 -16.27
N VAL A 55 -6.44 -0.11 -16.97
CA VAL A 55 -5.62 0.69 -17.88
C VAL A 55 -5.67 0.14 -19.31
N GLY A 56 -5.97 1.03 -20.25
CA GLY A 56 -5.89 0.79 -21.69
C GLY A 56 -6.95 -0.17 -22.25
N ALA A 57 -6.91 -0.36 -23.57
CA ALA A 57 -7.89 -1.17 -24.30
C ALA A 57 -7.90 -2.65 -23.90
N GLN A 58 -6.78 -3.18 -23.40
CA GLN A 58 -6.67 -4.56 -22.92
C GLN A 58 -7.23 -4.77 -21.50
N ARG A 59 -7.79 -3.73 -20.88
CA ARG A 59 -8.39 -3.76 -19.53
C ARG A 59 -7.49 -4.38 -18.46
N ARG A 60 -6.18 -4.10 -18.52
CA ARG A 60 -5.23 -4.62 -17.51
C ARG A 60 -5.44 -3.90 -16.19
N LYS A 61 -5.46 -4.67 -15.09
CA LYS A 61 -5.47 -4.09 -13.75
C LYS A 61 -4.06 -3.67 -13.38
N THR A 62 -3.91 -2.40 -13.02
CA THR A 62 -2.65 -1.81 -12.59
C THR A 62 -2.83 -1.19 -11.23
N ARG A 63 -1.83 -1.35 -10.35
CA ARG A 63 -1.81 -0.76 -9.02
C ARG A 63 -0.81 0.39 -8.99
N PHE A 64 -1.28 1.52 -8.51
CA PHE A 64 -0.50 2.74 -8.34
C PHE A 64 -0.34 3.01 -6.87
N GLU A 65 0.90 3.16 -6.40
CA GLU A 65 1.11 3.50 -5.00
C GLU A 65 0.74 4.96 -4.74
N VAL A 66 -0.22 5.14 -3.84
CA VAL A 66 -0.73 6.45 -3.42
C VAL A 66 -0.47 6.71 -1.93
N THR A 67 0.43 5.94 -1.33
CA THR A 67 0.89 6.12 0.06
C THR A 67 1.42 7.55 0.24
N THR A 68 0.69 8.34 1.01
CA THR A 68 0.95 9.71 1.48
C THR A 68 0.58 9.78 2.96
N GLU A 69 1.09 10.77 3.71
CA GLU A 69 0.63 11.06 5.08
C GLU A 69 -0.90 11.19 5.17
N LEU A 70 -1.52 11.83 4.17
CA LEU A 70 -2.97 12.01 4.09
C LEU A 70 -3.74 10.69 3.89
N THR A 71 -3.25 9.79 3.03
CA THR A 71 -3.86 8.45 2.83
C THR A 71 -3.53 7.47 3.96
N ASN A 72 -2.47 7.73 4.72
CA ASN A 72 -2.09 6.95 5.89
C ASN A 72 -2.87 7.41 7.14
N GLY A 73 -3.23 8.70 7.20
CA GLY A 73 -4.07 9.31 8.22
C GLY A 73 -5.56 8.96 8.13
N ALA A 74 -6.00 8.28 7.06
CA ALA A 74 -7.27 7.57 7.07
C ALA A 74 -7.16 6.39 8.05
N VAL A 75 -7.46 6.69 9.32
CA VAL A 75 -7.39 5.83 10.50
C VAL A 75 -7.81 4.41 10.14
N ASP A 76 -6.83 3.56 9.90
CA ASP A 76 -7.06 2.14 9.71
C ASP A 76 -7.22 1.54 11.10
N VAL A 77 -8.42 1.09 11.43
CA VAL A 77 -8.74 0.47 12.72
C VAL A 77 -7.75 -0.64 13.07
N THR A 78 -7.16 -1.29 12.07
CA THR A 78 -6.16 -2.34 12.22
C THR A 78 -4.80 -1.81 12.70
N VAL A 79 -4.37 -0.64 12.21
CA VAL A 79 -3.12 0.02 12.63
C VAL A 79 -3.27 0.60 14.04
N GLU A 80 -4.42 1.22 14.34
CA GLU A 80 -4.68 1.71 15.71
C GLU A 80 -4.72 0.60 16.73
N ARG A 81 -5.34 -0.55 16.40
CA ARG A 81 -5.32 -1.73 17.27
C ARG A 81 -3.91 -2.21 17.56
N PHE A 82 -3.01 -2.19 16.57
CA PHE A 82 -1.62 -2.55 16.78
C PHE A 82 -0.91 -1.61 17.76
N TRP A 83 -0.99 -0.28 17.54
CA TRP A 83 -0.39 0.70 18.45
C TRP A 83 -1.03 0.69 19.85
N SER A 84 -2.30 0.31 19.95
CA SER A 84 -3.00 0.17 21.23
C SER A 84 -2.60 -1.10 21.99
N MET A 85 -2.30 -2.21 21.30
CA MET A 85 -1.82 -3.44 21.94
C MET A 85 -0.41 -3.29 22.53
N GLY A 86 0.44 -2.44 21.96
CA GLY A 86 1.80 -2.19 22.47
C GLY A 86 1.89 -1.29 23.71
N LYS A 87 0.76 -0.73 24.20
CA LYS A 87 0.71 0.11 25.41
C LYS A 87 0.36 -0.65 26.69
N GLY A 88 0.27 -1.97 26.65
CA GLY A 88 -0.07 -2.81 27.79
C GLY A 88 1.04 -3.81 28.13
N SER A 89 1.72 -3.54 29.25
CA SER A 89 2.59 -4.39 30.08
C SER A 89 4.10 -4.25 29.93
#